data_AF-D5PEV4-F1
#
_entry.id   AF-D5PEV4-F1
#
_cell.length_a   1.000
_cell.length_b   1.000
_cell.length_c   1.000
_cell.angle_alpha   90.00
_cell.angle_beta   90.00
_cell.angle_gamma   90.00
#
_symmetry.space_group_name_H-M   'P 1'
#
loop_
_entity.id
_entity.type
_entity.pdbx_description
1 polymer ?
#
loop_
_entity_poly.entity_id
_entity_poly.type
_entity_poly.pdbx_seq_one_letter_code
_entity_poly.pdbx_strand_id
1 'polypeptide(L)'
;MVSETGNPGIVVAIDGSPDSNEAIRWAAREATMRKVALTLAHAAAPSPGGAPVLEWTGESAPAEFREQLGRSVERILADAAKIVESTTDEDSRPRVNNEVITDAPVPALVELSTKADMVVVGSRGHGALERVLLGSVSTGLVHHAHCPVAVIRNEPSPREGCVLVGVDGSPVSELATAIAFDEASWRGAELVALYAWTDAELPDIPMREWTGTTRTSWTALQSEAEETLAERLAGYRQRCPDVVVRREVVVNRPAQHLVEGSESAQLVVVGSHGRGGFAGMLLGSVSTAVVHAVRTPVIVARPR
;
A
#
# COMPACT_ATOMS: atom_id res chain seq x y z
N MET A 1 20.76 20.48 10.47
CA MET A 1 21.71 20.15 9.40
C MET A 1 21.04 19.09 8.54
N VAL A 2 20.66 19.44 7.31
CA VAL A 2 20.05 18.49 6.37
C VAL A 2 21.17 17.60 5.88
N SER A 3 21.19 16.36 6.36
CA SER A 3 22.03 15.29 5.82
C SER A 3 21.76 15.19 4.32
N GLU A 4 22.80 15.21 3.47
CA GLU A 4 22.69 14.76 2.08
C GLU A 4 22.25 13.29 2.10
N THR A 5 20.95 13.04 2.09
CA THR A 5 20.41 11.68 2.11
C THR A 5 20.32 11.20 0.67
N GLY A 6 21.15 10.21 0.34
CA GLY A 6 20.90 9.37 -0.84
C GLY A 6 19.49 8.77 -0.77
N ASN A 7 19.01 8.19 -1.88
CA ASN A 7 17.66 7.63 -2.02
C ASN A 7 17.16 6.98 -0.70
N PRO A 8 16.08 7.49 -0.07
CA PRO A 8 15.57 6.99 1.21
C PRO A 8 15.06 5.55 1.14
N GLY A 9 14.95 4.97 -0.07
CA GLY A 9 14.55 3.59 -0.29
C GLY A 9 13.10 3.40 0.13
N ILE A 10 12.86 2.45 1.03
CA ILE A 10 11.55 2.22 1.63
C ILE A 10 11.41 3.08 2.89
N VAL A 11 10.43 3.97 2.91
CA VAL A 11 10.09 4.79 4.09
C VAL A 11 8.97 4.10 4.85
N VAL A 12 9.12 3.83 6.14
CA VAL A 12 8.04 3.34 7.00
C VAL A 12 7.65 4.38 8.04
N ALA A 13 6.37 4.74 8.09
CA ALA A 13 5.86 5.66 9.09
C ALA A 13 5.71 4.96 10.44
N ILE A 14 6.28 5.56 11.49
CA ILE A 14 6.26 4.98 12.84
C ILE A 14 5.54 5.87 13.85
N ASP A 15 4.68 5.27 14.65
CA ASP A 15 3.97 5.93 15.77
C ASP A 15 3.96 5.06 17.05
N GLY A 16 4.60 3.88 17.01
CA GLY A 16 4.65 2.91 18.10
C GLY A 16 3.39 2.03 18.23
N SER A 17 2.37 2.20 17.36
CA SER A 17 1.16 1.38 17.39
C SER A 17 1.42 -0.08 16.99
N PRO A 18 0.54 -1.03 17.36
CA PRO A 18 0.67 -2.41 16.90
C PRO A 18 0.71 -2.55 15.37
N ASP A 19 -0.12 -1.78 14.66
CA ASP A 19 -0.12 -1.73 13.19
C ASP A 19 1.17 -1.11 12.62
N SER A 20 1.71 -0.06 13.26
CA SER A 20 3.02 0.49 12.90
C SER A 20 4.15 -0.52 13.12
N ASN A 21 4.10 -1.29 14.21
CA ASN A 21 5.09 -2.33 14.49
C ASN A 21 5.06 -3.44 13.42
N GLU A 22 3.89 -3.86 12.95
CA GLU A 22 3.81 -4.81 11.84
C GLU A 22 4.24 -4.18 10.51
N ALA A 23 3.94 -2.91 10.29
CA ALA A 23 4.45 -2.17 9.13
C ALA A 23 5.99 -2.13 9.11
N ILE A 24 6.65 -1.95 10.26
CA ILE A 24 8.12 -2.01 10.36
C ILE A 24 8.63 -3.41 9.98
N ARG A 25 8.02 -4.47 10.50
CA ARG A 25 8.42 -5.86 10.16
C ARG A 25 8.28 -6.13 8.66
N TRP A 26 7.17 -5.72 8.07
CA TRP A 26 6.93 -5.88 6.64
C TRP A 26 7.92 -5.06 5.81
N ALA A 27 8.12 -3.78 6.14
CA ALA A 27 9.06 -2.90 5.45
C ALA A 27 10.52 -3.38 5.55
N ALA A 28 10.93 -3.94 6.69
CA ALA A 28 12.26 -4.51 6.88
C ALA A 28 12.50 -5.72 5.97
N ARG A 29 11.52 -6.63 5.88
CA ARG A 29 11.56 -7.77 4.94
C ARG A 29 11.63 -7.29 3.49
N GLU A 30 10.82 -6.30 3.13
CA GLU A 30 10.84 -5.71 1.79
C GLU A 30 12.17 -5.06 1.44
N ALA A 31 12.71 -4.23 2.33
CA ALA A 31 13.97 -3.53 2.09
C ALA A 31 15.14 -4.53 1.96
N THR A 32 15.12 -5.60 2.76
CA THR A 32 16.07 -6.73 2.66
C THR A 32 15.96 -7.40 1.29
N MET A 33 14.74 -7.76 0.90
CA MET A 33 14.46 -8.49 -0.34
C MET A 33 14.87 -7.69 -1.58
N ARG A 34 14.59 -6.38 -1.58
CA ARG A 34 14.94 -5.44 -2.66
C ARG A 34 16.37 -4.91 -2.59
N LYS A 35 17.09 -5.17 -1.50
CA LYS A 35 18.44 -4.66 -1.23
C LYS A 35 18.52 -3.12 -1.28
N VAL A 36 17.54 -2.46 -0.67
CA VAL A 36 17.47 -0.99 -0.57
C VAL A 36 17.54 -0.55 0.90
N ALA A 37 17.73 0.75 1.12
CA ALA A 37 17.68 1.30 2.47
C ALA A 37 16.25 1.27 3.05
N LEU A 38 16.17 1.15 4.37
CA LEU A 38 14.95 1.34 5.15
C LEU A 38 15.06 2.65 5.93
N THR A 39 14.07 3.53 5.80
CA THR A 39 14.00 4.79 6.54
C THR A 39 12.83 4.74 7.52
N LEU A 40 13.14 4.79 8.83
CA LEU A 40 12.18 4.88 9.92
C LEU A 40 11.78 6.35 10.09
N ALA A 41 10.56 6.71 9.68
CA ALA A 41 10.07 8.09 9.69
C ALA A 41 9.02 8.30 10.78
N HIS A 42 9.35 9.14 11.76
CA HIS A 42 8.39 9.63 12.75
C HIS A 42 8.06 11.09 12.46
N ALA A 43 6.80 11.36 12.14
CA ALA A 43 6.32 12.72 11.92
C ALA A 43 5.25 13.06 12.96
N ALA A 44 5.48 14.12 13.72
CA ALA A 44 4.53 14.62 14.70
C ALA A 44 4.61 16.14 14.78
N ALA A 45 3.49 16.80 14.52
CA ALA A 45 3.38 18.22 14.82
C ALA A 45 3.47 18.40 16.35
N PRO A 46 4.12 19.46 16.83
CA PRO A 46 3.83 19.95 18.17
C PRO A 46 2.32 20.17 18.24
N SER A 47 1.64 19.40 19.08
CA SER A 47 0.18 19.48 19.16
C SER A 47 -0.26 20.94 19.40
N PRO A 48 -1.21 21.49 18.61
CA PRO A 48 -1.91 22.73 18.95
C PRO A 48 -2.72 22.63 20.26
N GLY A 49 -2.73 21.46 20.90
CA GLY A 49 -3.49 21.16 22.11
C GLY A 49 -2.81 21.49 23.44
N GLY A 50 -1.62 22.07 23.44
CA GLY A 50 -1.07 22.72 24.63
C GLY A 50 -1.76 24.05 24.89
N ALA A 51 -3.07 24.05 25.13
CA ALA A 51 -3.95 25.22 25.31
C ALA A 51 -4.00 26.21 24.10
N PRO A 52 -5.20 26.63 23.64
CA PRO A 52 -5.34 27.71 22.65
C PRO A 52 -4.68 29.04 23.08
N VAL A 53 -4.26 29.15 24.35
CA VAL A 53 -3.49 30.26 24.91
C VAL A 53 -2.03 30.28 24.42
N LEU A 54 -1.32 29.13 24.31
CA LEU A 54 0.11 29.12 23.92
C LEU A 54 0.28 29.50 22.43
N GLU A 55 -0.63 29.04 21.59
CA GLU A 55 -0.63 29.37 20.15
C GLU A 55 -0.98 30.85 19.89
N TRP A 56 -1.85 31.45 20.71
CA TRP A 56 -2.23 32.87 20.61
C TRP A 56 -1.20 33.82 21.25
N THR A 57 -0.42 33.33 22.22
CA THR A 57 0.65 34.11 22.89
C THR A 57 2.01 33.98 22.21
N GLY A 58 2.18 33.04 21.28
CA GLY A 58 3.48 32.74 20.66
C GLY A 58 4.48 32.09 21.63
N GLU A 59 4.02 31.66 22.80
CA GLU A 59 4.85 31.02 23.80
C GLU A 59 5.08 29.55 23.42
N SER A 60 6.35 29.13 23.48
CA SER A 60 6.72 27.75 23.21
C SER A 60 6.39 26.86 24.40
N ALA A 61 5.88 25.64 24.16
CA ALA A 61 5.50 24.67 25.20
C ALA A 61 6.58 24.53 26.32
N PRO A 62 6.23 24.32 27.59
CA PRO A 62 7.21 24.21 28.68
C PRO A 62 8.37 23.24 28.38
N ALA A 63 9.59 23.56 28.84
CA ALA A 63 10.78 22.75 28.54
C ALA A 63 10.62 21.27 28.92
N GLU A 64 9.99 21.01 30.06
CA GLU A 64 9.68 19.65 30.55
C GLU A 64 8.80 18.85 29.57
N PHE A 65 7.81 19.50 28.95
CA PHE A 65 6.94 18.87 27.96
C PHE A 65 7.71 18.51 26.69
N ARG A 66 8.60 19.40 26.22
CA ARG A 66 9.46 19.13 25.05
C ARG A 66 10.42 17.98 25.33
N GLU A 67 10.99 17.93 26.53
CA GLU A 67 11.89 16.86 26.95
C GLU A 67 11.16 15.51 27.03
N GLN A 68 9.94 15.50 27.57
CA GLN A 68 9.09 14.30 27.60
C GLN A 68 8.71 13.82 26.20
N LEU A 69 8.42 14.73 25.28
CA LEU A 69 8.15 14.40 23.88
C LEU A 69 9.41 13.81 23.21
N GLY A 70 10.56 14.44 23.40
CA GLY A 70 11.86 13.93 22.90
C GLY A 70 12.16 12.52 23.39
N ARG A 71 12.02 12.27 24.70
CA ARG A 71 12.17 10.92 25.29
C ARG A 71 11.19 9.90 24.71
N SER A 72 9.99 10.33 24.33
CA SER A 72 8.99 9.44 23.73
C SER A 72 9.34 9.08 22.29
N VAL A 73 9.82 10.05 21.50
CA VAL A 73 10.30 9.82 20.13
C VAL A 73 11.52 8.90 20.12
N GLU A 74 12.49 9.14 21.00
CA GLU A 74 13.67 8.28 21.15
C GLU A 74 13.28 6.83 21.47
N ARG A 75 12.28 6.63 22.34
CA ARG A 75 11.77 5.29 22.66
C ARG A 75 11.12 4.63 21.45
N ILE A 76 10.27 5.34 20.71
CA ILE A 76 9.62 4.82 19.50
C ILE A 76 10.67 4.39 18.47
N LEU A 77 11.70 5.20 18.23
CA LEU A 77 12.80 4.87 17.32
C LEU A 77 13.62 3.67 17.81
N ALA A 78 13.95 3.63 19.10
CA ALA A 78 14.72 2.53 19.68
C ALA A 78 13.95 1.19 19.59
N ASP A 79 12.65 1.21 19.84
CA ASP A 79 11.83 0.01 19.73
C ASP A 79 11.62 -0.39 18.26
N ALA A 80 11.46 0.56 17.36
CA ALA A 80 11.43 0.31 15.92
C ALA A 80 12.73 -0.33 15.41
N ALA A 81 13.89 0.16 15.86
CA ALA A 81 15.19 -0.42 15.52
C ALA A 81 15.30 -1.88 15.99
N LYS A 82 14.90 -2.18 17.24
CA LYS A 82 14.86 -3.58 17.74
C LYS A 82 13.93 -4.48 16.92
N ILE A 83 12.81 -3.95 16.42
CA ILE A 83 11.91 -4.70 15.55
C ILE A 83 12.62 -5.06 14.24
N VAL A 84 13.37 -4.12 13.64
CA VAL A 84 14.17 -4.40 12.43
C VAL A 84 15.24 -5.46 12.72
N GLU A 85 15.97 -5.31 13.82
CA GLU A 85 17.03 -6.24 14.24
C GLU A 85 16.52 -7.67 14.46
N SER A 86 15.35 -7.82 15.06
CA SER A 86 14.73 -9.13 15.31
C SER A 86 14.02 -9.74 14.10
N THR A 87 13.76 -8.94 13.05
CA THR A 87 13.08 -9.39 11.83
C THR A 87 14.06 -9.80 10.73
N THR A 88 15.30 -9.32 10.78
CA THR A 88 16.29 -9.47 9.70
C THR A 88 17.59 -10.09 10.21
N ASP A 89 18.15 -11.01 9.43
CA ASP A 89 19.46 -11.57 9.72
C ASP A 89 20.55 -10.51 9.59
N GLU A 90 21.58 -10.59 10.41
CA GLU A 90 22.65 -9.58 10.48
C GLU A 90 23.34 -9.35 9.13
N ASP A 91 23.57 -10.43 8.36
CA ASP A 91 24.25 -10.37 7.06
C ASP A 91 23.39 -9.80 5.92
N SER A 92 22.06 -9.80 6.08
CA SER A 92 21.11 -9.35 5.04
C SER A 92 20.36 -8.08 5.41
N ARG A 93 20.59 -7.56 6.63
CA ARG A 93 19.90 -6.39 7.16
C ARG A 93 20.07 -5.17 6.26
N PRO A 94 18.98 -4.43 5.94
CA PRO A 94 19.07 -3.22 5.16
C PRO A 94 19.75 -2.12 5.97
N ARG A 95 20.37 -1.16 5.29
CA ARG A 95 20.82 0.08 5.95
C ARG A 95 19.60 0.81 6.52
N VAL A 96 19.61 1.06 7.83
CA VAL A 96 18.52 1.76 8.53
C VAL A 96 18.88 3.24 8.71
N ASN A 97 18.00 4.11 8.23
CA ASN A 97 18.04 5.55 8.46
C ASN A 97 16.91 5.94 9.43
N ASN A 98 17.10 7.00 10.21
CA ASN A 98 16.06 7.57 11.08
C ASN A 98 15.74 8.99 10.63
N GLU A 99 14.46 9.30 10.45
CA GLU A 99 13.98 10.64 10.16
C GLU A 99 12.91 11.05 11.19
N VAL A 100 13.18 12.16 11.90
CA VAL A 100 12.23 12.77 12.83
C VAL A 100 11.81 14.11 12.26
N ILE A 101 10.53 14.26 12.00
CA ILE A 101 9.95 15.43 11.36
C ILE A 101 8.97 16.11 12.32
N THR A 102 9.19 17.39 12.56
CA THR A 102 8.39 18.21 13.47
C THR A 102 7.25 18.92 12.74
N ASP A 103 6.52 18.17 11.90
CA ASP A 103 5.39 18.66 11.11
C ASP A 103 4.21 17.67 11.18
N ALA A 104 3.05 18.11 10.68
CA ALA A 104 1.88 17.25 10.57
C ALA A 104 2.22 15.97 9.78
N PRO A 105 1.81 14.77 10.24
CA PRO A 105 2.29 13.51 9.66
C PRO A 105 2.01 13.34 8.17
N VAL A 106 0.80 13.71 7.72
CA VAL A 106 0.40 13.51 6.31
C VAL A 106 1.22 14.39 5.35
N PRO A 107 1.27 15.73 5.49
CA PRO A 107 2.11 16.56 4.62
C PRO A 107 3.58 16.14 4.62
N ALA A 108 4.14 15.83 5.80
CA ALA A 108 5.53 15.40 5.93
C ALA A 108 5.82 14.11 5.14
N LEU A 109 4.99 13.08 5.32
CA LEU A 109 5.18 11.80 4.64
C LEU A 109 4.85 11.88 3.13
N VAL A 110 3.94 12.76 2.72
CA VAL A 110 3.68 13.05 1.29
C VAL A 110 4.90 13.70 0.64
N GLU A 111 5.56 14.63 1.32
CA GLU A 111 6.80 15.24 0.83
C GLU A 111 7.92 14.19 0.72
N LEU A 112 8.10 13.34 1.75
CA LEU A 112 9.08 12.25 1.70
C LEU A 112 8.81 11.25 0.56
N SER A 113 7.55 11.00 0.25
CA SER A 113 7.17 10.06 -0.82
C SER A 113 7.68 10.49 -2.21
N THR A 114 8.02 11.76 -2.41
CA THR A 114 8.59 12.26 -3.69
C THR A 114 9.97 11.67 -4.00
N LYS A 115 10.70 11.24 -2.96
CA LYS A 115 12.04 10.69 -3.05
C LYS A 115 12.08 9.19 -2.77
N ALA A 116 11.03 8.63 -2.18
CA ALA A 116 10.96 7.22 -1.79
C ALA A 116 10.69 6.30 -2.99
N ASP A 117 11.15 5.07 -2.86
CA ASP A 117 10.76 3.97 -3.75
C ASP A 117 9.37 3.44 -3.34
N MET A 118 9.04 3.49 -2.04
CA MET A 118 7.74 3.13 -1.47
C MET A 118 7.58 3.77 -0.08
N VAL A 119 6.34 4.09 0.28
CA VAL A 119 5.96 4.43 1.67
C VAL A 119 5.14 3.29 2.27
N VAL A 120 5.48 2.87 3.48
CA VAL A 120 4.80 1.80 4.24
C VAL A 120 4.15 2.40 5.46
N VAL A 121 2.88 2.07 5.70
CA VAL A 121 2.13 2.57 6.85
C VAL A 121 1.28 1.47 7.48
N GLY A 122 1.14 1.54 8.80
CA GLY A 122 0.12 0.79 9.51
C GLY A 122 -1.29 1.22 9.09
N SER A 123 -2.26 0.32 9.14
CA SER A 123 -3.64 0.62 8.79
C SER A 123 -4.25 1.64 9.75
N ARG A 124 -3.87 1.56 11.03
CA ARG A 124 -4.34 2.38 12.15
C ARG A 124 -3.16 2.86 13.01
N GLY A 125 -3.41 3.90 13.80
CA GLY A 125 -2.49 4.40 14.81
C GLY A 125 -3.16 4.48 16.18
N HIS A 126 -2.47 5.07 17.17
CA HIS A 126 -2.98 5.17 18.55
C HIS A 126 -4.33 5.92 18.70
N GLY A 127 -4.69 6.79 17.75
CA GLY A 127 -5.91 7.59 17.77
C GLY A 127 -7.06 7.07 16.90
N ALA A 128 -6.92 5.90 16.29
CA ALA A 128 -7.99 5.35 15.46
C ALA A 128 -9.16 4.86 16.32
N LEU A 129 -10.38 5.31 16.00
CA LEU A 129 -11.59 4.74 16.60
C LEU A 129 -11.69 3.26 16.22
N GLU A 130 -12.14 2.41 17.14
CA GLU A 130 -12.26 0.95 16.91
C GLU A 130 -13.09 0.60 15.65
N ARG A 131 -14.01 1.48 15.26
CA ARG A 131 -14.90 1.31 14.08
C ARG A 131 -14.28 1.74 12.75
N VAL A 132 -13.11 2.38 12.77
CA VAL A 132 -12.47 2.93 11.58
C VAL A 132 -11.42 1.93 11.07
N LEU A 133 -11.59 1.49 9.81
CA LEU A 133 -10.72 0.50 9.18
C LEU A 133 -9.39 1.06 8.68
N LEU A 134 -9.28 2.39 8.51
CA LEU A 134 -8.07 3.12 8.10
C LEU A 134 -7.92 4.45 8.85
N GLY A 135 -6.75 4.69 9.43
CA GLY A 135 -6.39 5.95 10.08
C GLY A 135 -6.23 7.12 9.11
N SER A 136 -6.13 8.33 9.66
CA SER A 136 -5.95 9.56 8.89
C SER A 136 -4.65 9.57 8.08
N VAL A 137 -3.56 9.01 8.63
CA VAL A 137 -2.26 8.95 7.96
C VAL A 137 -2.27 8.00 6.79
N SER A 138 -2.76 6.77 6.98
CA SER A 138 -2.86 5.78 5.91
C SER A 138 -3.80 6.26 4.80
N THR A 139 -4.96 6.83 5.17
CA THR A 139 -5.88 7.48 4.21
C THR A 139 -5.19 8.60 3.44
N GLY A 140 -4.57 9.56 4.14
CA GLY A 140 -3.89 10.68 3.50
C GLY A 140 -2.83 10.23 2.48
N LEU A 141 -2.05 9.20 2.81
CA LEU A 141 -1.00 8.71 1.92
C LEU A 141 -1.54 7.94 0.72
N VAL A 142 -2.53 7.07 0.88
CA VAL A 142 -3.12 6.37 -0.27
C VAL A 142 -3.76 7.35 -1.26
N HIS A 143 -4.15 8.55 -0.81
CA HIS A 143 -4.71 9.60 -1.65
C HIS A 143 -3.66 10.55 -2.27
N HIS A 144 -2.54 10.83 -1.58
CA HIS A 144 -1.67 11.96 -1.93
C HIS A 144 -0.19 11.63 -2.12
N ALA A 145 0.27 10.40 -1.83
CA ALA A 145 1.67 10.05 -2.01
C ALA A 145 2.09 10.06 -3.50
N HIS A 146 3.38 10.31 -3.73
CA HIS A 146 4.06 10.35 -5.03
C HIS A 146 4.86 9.06 -5.30
N CYS A 147 4.58 7.99 -4.55
CA CYS A 147 5.15 6.67 -4.77
C CYS A 147 4.11 5.61 -4.34
N PRO A 148 4.34 4.32 -4.64
CA PRO A 148 3.51 3.25 -4.12
C PRO A 148 3.38 3.32 -2.58
N VAL A 149 2.18 3.01 -2.09
CA VAL A 149 1.88 3.00 -0.65
C VAL A 149 1.49 1.59 -0.22
N ALA A 150 2.25 0.99 0.68
CA ALA A 150 1.91 -0.27 1.32
C ALA A 150 1.15 -0.02 2.62
N VAL A 151 -0.07 -0.55 2.73
CA VAL A 151 -0.91 -0.49 3.93
C VAL A 151 -0.89 -1.85 4.61
N ILE A 152 -0.42 -1.85 5.86
CA ILE A 152 -0.16 -3.06 6.64
C ILE A 152 -1.08 -3.11 7.86
N ARG A 153 -1.76 -4.23 8.07
CA ARG A 153 -2.62 -4.46 9.23
C ARG A 153 -1.90 -5.36 10.24
N ASN A 154 -2.11 -5.09 11.52
CA ASN A 154 -1.71 -6.03 12.57
C ASN A 154 -2.72 -7.18 12.71
N GLU A 155 -2.85 -7.98 11.65
CA GLU A 155 -3.70 -9.16 11.60
C GLU A 155 -2.94 -10.34 10.99
N PRO A 156 -3.29 -11.60 11.35
CA PRO A 156 -2.71 -12.77 10.69
C PRO A 156 -3.01 -12.72 9.19
N SER A 157 -1.95 -12.73 8.39
CA SER A 157 -2.03 -12.86 6.93
C SER A 157 -1.12 -14.00 6.46
N PRO A 158 -1.46 -14.66 5.33
CA PRO A 158 -0.60 -15.68 4.75
C PRO A 158 0.80 -15.10 4.48
N ARG A 159 1.84 -15.75 5.02
CA ARG A 159 3.24 -15.39 4.73
C ARG A 159 3.74 -16.00 3.42
N GLU A 160 3.05 -17.04 2.98
CA GLU A 160 3.28 -17.75 1.73
C GLU A 160 1.92 -17.79 1.02
N GLY A 161 1.92 -17.52 -0.28
CA GLY A 161 0.72 -17.37 -1.08
C GLY A 161 1.02 -16.71 -2.42
N CYS A 162 0.00 -16.42 -3.22
CA CYS A 162 0.19 -15.68 -4.45
C CYS A 162 0.34 -14.17 -4.19
N VAL A 163 0.89 -13.44 -5.16
CA VAL A 163 0.68 -12.00 -5.30
C VAL A 163 -0.57 -11.82 -6.17
N LEU A 164 -1.59 -11.13 -5.66
CA LEU A 164 -2.83 -10.85 -6.38
C LEU A 164 -2.81 -9.42 -6.91
N VAL A 165 -3.10 -9.21 -8.19
CA VAL A 165 -3.16 -7.87 -8.79
C VAL A 165 -4.48 -7.63 -9.51
N GLY A 166 -5.07 -6.46 -9.26
CA GLY A 166 -6.23 -5.97 -10.02
C GLY A 166 -5.78 -5.29 -11.32
N VAL A 167 -6.23 -5.82 -12.45
CA VAL A 167 -5.95 -5.31 -13.79
C VAL A 167 -7.23 -4.74 -14.39
N ASP A 168 -7.18 -3.49 -14.84
CA ASP A 168 -8.27 -2.86 -15.60
C ASP A 168 -7.79 -2.19 -16.90
N GLY A 169 -6.47 -2.18 -17.10
CA GLY A 169 -5.83 -1.66 -18.31
C GLY A 169 -5.64 -0.15 -18.36
N SER A 170 -5.96 0.57 -17.28
CA SER A 170 -5.58 1.98 -17.11
C SER A 170 -4.06 2.14 -16.91
N PRO A 171 -3.48 3.33 -17.17
CA PRO A 171 -2.04 3.55 -16.94
C PRO A 171 -1.59 3.26 -15.49
N VAL A 172 -2.44 3.53 -14.50
CA VAL A 172 -2.15 3.26 -13.09
C VAL A 172 -2.23 1.76 -12.78
N SER A 173 -3.12 1.03 -13.47
CA SER A 173 -3.18 -0.44 -13.39
C SER A 173 -1.96 -1.11 -14.06
N GLU A 174 -1.41 -0.53 -15.14
CA GLU A 174 -0.13 -0.99 -15.70
C GLU A 174 1.02 -0.83 -14.69
N LEU A 175 1.06 0.29 -13.96
CA LEU A 175 2.01 0.47 -12.85
C LEU A 175 1.81 -0.57 -11.74
N ALA A 176 0.56 -0.83 -11.34
CA ALA A 176 0.23 -1.86 -10.36
C ALA A 176 0.69 -3.26 -10.83
N THR A 177 0.51 -3.56 -12.12
CA THR A 177 0.97 -4.80 -12.74
C THR A 177 2.48 -4.92 -12.70
N ALA A 178 3.21 -3.86 -13.05
CA ALA A 178 4.68 -3.83 -12.96
C ALA A 178 5.18 -4.13 -11.54
N ILE A 179 4.61 -3.45 -10.54
CA ILE A 179 4.93 -3.67 -9.13
C ILE A 179 4.63 -5.12 -8.74
N ALA A 180 3.46 -5.66 -9.12
CA ALA A 180 3.08 -7.02 -8.77
C ALA A 180 4.01 -8.09 -9.37
N PHE A 181 4.52 -7.87 -10.60
CA PHE A 181 5.53 -8.75 -11.18
C PHE A 181 6.87 -8.70 -10.44
N ASP A 182 7.34 -7.50 -10.08
CA ASP A 182 8.58 -7.34 -9.32
C ASP A 182 8.44 -8.02 -7.94
N GLU A 183 7.31 -7.82 -7.25
CA GLU A 183 6.97 -8.50 -5.98
C GLU A 183 6.94 -10.02 -6.10
N ALA A 184 6.22 -10.54 -7.10
CA ALA A 184 6.11 -11.98 -7.31
C ALA A 184 7.48 -12.60 -7.59
N SER A 185 8.30 -11.91 -8.39
CA SER A 185 9.66 -12.34 -8.71
C SER A 185 10.55 -12.38 -7.47
N TRP A 186 10.53 -11.33 -6.65
CA TRP A 186 11.36 -11.26 -5.44
C TRP A 186 10.95 -12.29 -4.38
N ARG A 187 9.66 -12.62 -4.32
CA ARG A 187 9.09 -13.60 -3.37
C ARG A 187 9.15 -15.04 -3.87
N GLY A 188 9.49 -15.26 -5.15
CA GLY A 188 9.34 -16.57 -5.80
C GLY A 188 7.90 -17.07 -5.78
N ALA A 189 6.93 -16.15 -5.86
CA ALA A 189 5.51 -16.43 -5.72
C ALA A 189 4.79 -16.49 -7.08
N GLU A 190 3.67 -17.21 -7.13
CA GLU A 190 2.74 -17.13 -8.25
C GLU A 190 2.09 -15.74 -8.29
N LEU A 191 1.93 -15.17 -9.48
CA LEU A 191 1.16 -13.95 -9.71
C LEU A 191 -0.24 -14.30 -10.23
N VAL A 192 -1.28 -13.87 -9.52
CA VAL A 192 -2.67 -13.95 -9.97
C VAL A 192 -3.10 -12.58 -10.50
N ALA A 193 -3.33 -12.48 -11.80
CA ALA A 193 -3.82 -11.27 -12.45
C ALA A 193 -5.34 -11.37 -12.64
N LEU A 194 -6.07 -10.56 -11.87
CA LEU A 194 -7.53 -10.51 -11.87
C LEU A 194 -8.02 -9.36 -12.76
N TYR A 195 -8.82 -9.68 -13.75
CA TYR A 195 -9.41 -8.72 -14.68
C TYR A 195 -10.94 -8.79 -14.64
N ALA A 196 -11.59 -7.68 -14.33
CA ALA A 196 -13.04 -7.55 -14.48
C ALA A 196 -13.38 -7.01 -15.87
N TRP A 197 -14.21 -7.75 -16.62
CA TRP A 197 -14.62 -7.36 -17.96
C TRP A 197 -15.43 -6.07 -17.97
N THR A 198 -16.32 -5.89 -17.00
CA THR A 198 -17.01 -4.61 -16.78
C THR A 198 -16.91 -4.14 -15.32
N ASP A 199 -16.78 -2.83 -15.16
CA ASP A 199 -16.78 -2.17 -13.86
C ASP A 199 -18.22 -1.82 -13.40
N ALA A 200 -19.22 -1.97 -14.28
CA ALA A 200 -20.61 -1.66 -13.98
C ALA A 200 -21.27 -2.75 -13.11
N GLU A 201 -22.00 -2.33 -12.07
CA GLU A 201 -22.95 -3.20 -11.40
C GLU A 201 -24.05 -3.53 -12.39
N LEU A 202 -23.99 -4.75 -12.89
CA LEU A 202 -25.06 -5.30 -13.68
C LEU A 202 -26.14 -5.79 -12.71
N PRO A 203 -27.43 -5.56 -13.01
CA PRO A 203 -28.49 -6.22 -12.25
C PRO A 203 -28.23 -7.72 -12.20
N ASP A 204 -28.61 -8.39 -11.10
CA ASP A 204 -28.50 -9.84 -10.88
C ASP A 204 -29.43 -10.61 -11.85
N ILE A 205 -29.19 -10.45 -13.15
CA ILE A 205 -29.82 -11.18 -14.22
C ILE A 205 -28.98 -12.44 -14.41
N PRO A 206 -29.57 -13.64 -14.36
CA PRO A 206 -28.86 -14.88 -14.67
C PRO A 206 -28.10 -14.72 -15.99
N MET A 207 -26.79 -14.97 -15.99
CA MET A 207 -25.89 -14.72 -17.15
C MET A 207 -26.44 -15.28 -18.49
N ARG A 208 -27.18 -16.39 -18.42
CA ARG A 208 -27.87 -17.02 -19.56
C ARG A 208 -28.90 -16.11 -20.24
N GLU A 209 -29.59 -15.25 -19.50
CA GLU A 209 -30.65 -14.38 -20.00
C GLU A 209 -30.07 -13.12 -20.68
N TRP A 210 -28.93 -12.61 -20.23
CA TRP A 210 -28.29 -11.46 -20.88
C TRP A 210 -27.61 -11.84 -22.21
N THR A 211 -26.98 -13.01 -22.28
CA THR A 211 -26.52 -13.60 -23.56
C THR A 211 -27.67 -14.01 -24.49
N GLY A 212 -28.92 -13.98 -24.00
CA GLY A 212 -30.11 -14.17 -24.83
C GLY A 212 -30.51 -12.91 -25.61
N THR A 213 -30.22 -11.71 -25.07
CA THR A 213 -30.55 -10.41 -25.71
C THR A 213 -29.42 -9.93 -26.63
N THR A 214 -28.17 -10.27 -26.30
CA THR A 214 -26.98 -10.00 -27.11
C THR A 214 -26.51 -11.31 -27.71
N ARG A 215 -26.39 -11.43 -29.05
CA ARG A 215 -25.99 -12.68 -29.77
C ARG A 215 -24.61 -13.28 -29.40
N THR A 216 -23.95 -12.79 -28.36
CA THR A 216 -22.61 -13.18 -27.96
C THR A 216 -22.68 -14.07 -26.72
N SER A 217 -22.11 -15.27 -26.79
CA SER A 217 -22.00 -16.16 -25.63
C SER A 217 -20.95 -15.62 -24.65
N TRP A 218 -21.18 -15.79 -23.35
CA TRP A 218 -20.20 -15.45 -22.31
C TRP A 218 -18.81 -16.05 -22.59
N THR A 219 -18.77 -17.27 -23.13
CA THR A 219 -17.52 -17.93 -23.50
C THR A 219 -16.69 -17.13 -24.51
N ALA A 220 -17.33 -16.46 -25.48
CA ALA A 220 -16.62 -15.64 -26.46
C ALA A 220 -16.09 -14.34 -25.84
N LEU A 221 -16.88 -13.69 -24.97
CA LEU A 221 -16.47 -12.49 -24.24
C LEU A 221 -15.35 -12.78 -23.24
N GLN A 222 -15.41 -13.94 -22.58
CA GLN A 222 -14.38 -14.41 -21.68
C GLN A 222 -13.08 -14.66 -22.45
N SER A 223 -13.12 -15.33 -23.61
CA SER A 223 -11.93 -15.54 -24.43
C SER A 223 -11.29 -14.22 -24.90
N GLU A 224 -12.09 -13.24 -25.34
CA GLU A 224 -11.60 -11.92 -25.74
C GLU A 224 -10.95 -11.17 -24.56
N ALA A 225 -11.55 -11.23 -23.38
CA ALA A 225 -10.99 -10.65 -22.16
C ALA A 225 -9.70 -11.36 -21.70
N GLU A 226 -9.64 -12.69 -21.83
CA GLU A 226 -8.44 -13.49 -21.55
C GLU A 226 -7.31 -13.17 -22.52
N GLU A 227 -7.60 -12.99 -23.81
CA GLU A 227 -6.64 -12.54 -24.83
C GLU A 227 -6.13 -11.13 -24.52
N THR A 228 -7.03 -10.19 -24.23
CA THR A 228 -6.66 -8.81 -23.85
C THR A 228 -5.74 -8.79 -22.63
N LEU A 229 -6.06 -9.58 -21.60
CA LEU A 229 -5.23 -9.71 -20.41
C LEU A 229 -3.89 -10.37 -20.75
N ALA A 230 -3.89 -11.40 -21.59
CA ALA A 230 -2.66 -12.07 -22.01
C ALA A 230 -1.71 -11.15 -22.78
N GLU A 231 -2.23 -10.31 -23.66
CA GLU A 231 -1.46 -9.32 -24.42
C GLU A 231 -0.82 -8.28 -23.52
N ARG A 232 -1.57 -7.72 -22.56
CA ARG A 232 -1.05 -6.74 -21.58
C ARG A 232 0.06 -7.33 -20.71
N LEU A 233 -0.09 -8.58 -20.30
CA LEU A 233 0.89 -9.28 -19.47
C LEU A 233 2.11 -9.78 -20.27
N ALA A 234 2.06 -9.80 -21.61
CA ALA A 234 3.08 -10.41 -22.44
C ALA A 234 4.47 -9.75 -22.26
N GLY A 235 4.50 -8.42 -22.14
CA GLY A 235 5.75 -7.67 -21.93
C GLY A 235 6.44 -8.02 -20.61
N TYR A 236 5.66 -8.19 -19.53
CA TYR A 236 6.18 -8.51 -18.21
C TYR A 236 6.70 -9.95 -18.10
N ARG A 237 6.05 -10.91 -18.77
CA ARG A 237 6.51 -12.30 -18.81
C ARG A 237 7.88 -12.48 -19.45
N GLN A 238 8.28 -11.56 -20.33
CA GLN A 238 9.64 -11.57 -20.91
C GLN A 238 10.68 -11.05 -19.92
N ARG A 239 10.31 -10.07 -19.07
CA ARG A 239 11.18 -9.48 -18.05
C ARG A 239 11.33 -10.38 -16.82
N CYS A 240 10.25 -11.08 -16.44
CA CYS A 240 10.21 -11.95 -15.26
C CYS A 240 9.78 -13.37 -15.68
N PRO A 241 10.64 -14.14 -16.37
CA PRO A 241 10.27 -15.45 -16.94
C PRO A 241 9.97 -16.50 -15.87
N ASP A 242 10.52 -16.34 -14.66
CA ASP A 242 10.37 -17.28 -13.55
C ASP A 242 9.03 -17.11 -12.80
N VAL A 243 8.29 -16.02 -13.06
CA VAL A 243 6.99 -15.78 -12.42
C VAL A 243 5.90 -16.59 -13.12
N VAL A 244 5.33 -17.55 -12.41
CA VAL A 244 4.13 -18.27 -12.86
C VAL A 244 2.94 -17.33 -12.78
N VAL A 245 2.28 -17.07 -13.91
CA VAL A 245 1.14 -16.16 -13.99
C VAL A 245 -0.15 -16.94 -14.21
N ARG A 246 -1.08 -16.83 -13.26
CA ARG A 246 -2.48 -17.26 -13.41
C ARG A 246 -3.35 -16.06 -13.72
N ARG A 247 -4.24 -16.23 -14.70
CA ARG A 247 -5.16 -15.20 -15.17
C ARG A 247 -6.56 -15.55 -14.70
N GLU A 248 -7.24 -14.60 -14.07
CA GLU A 248 -8.61 -14.76 -13.59
C GLU A 248 -9.48 -13.67 -14.19
N VAL A 249 -10.35 -14.04 -15.12
CA VAL A 249 -11.30 -13.13 -15.76
C VAL A 249 -12.67 -13.29 -15.10
N VAL A 250 -13.19 -12.19 -14.56
CA VAL A 250 -14.52 -12.12 -13.94
C VAL A 250 -15.41 -11.16 -14.70
N VAL A 251 -16.74 -11.35 -14.60
CA VAL A 251 -17.70 -10.51 -15.33
C VAL A 251 -17.68 -9.08 -14.78
N ASN A 252 -17.83 -8.94 -13.46
CA ASN A 252 -18.01 -7.67 -12.76
C ASN A 252 -17.52 -7.76 -11.31
N ARG A 253 -17.86 -6.76 -10.49
CA ARG A 253 -17.55 -6.68 -9.05
C ARG A 253 -16.06 -6.95 -8.72
N PRO A 254 -15.11 -6.22 -9.37
CA PRO A 254 -13.68 -6.42 -9.14
C PRO A 254 -13.28 -6.31 -7.67
N ALA A 255 -13.88 -5.37 -6.92
CA ALA A 255 -13.58 -5.19 -5.50
C ALA A 255 -13.91 -6.43 -4.66
N GLN A 256 -15.07 -7.06 -4.92
CA GLN A 256 -15.49 -8.26 -4.20
C GLN A 256 -14.51 -9.41 -4.48
N HIS A 257 -14.19 -9.66 -5.75
CA HIS A 257 -13.29 -10.76 -6.09
C HIS A 257 -11.84 -10.52 -5.63
N LEU A 258 -11.37 -9.27 -5.58
CA LEU A 258 -10.06 -8.95 -5.00
C LEU A 258 -10.04 -9.21 -3.47
N VAL A 259 -11.14 -8.90 -2.77
CA VAL A 259 -11.26 -9.17 -1.33
C VAL A 259 -11.31 -10.67 -1.06
N GLU A 260 -12.13 -11.42 -1.79
CA GLU A 260 -12.21 -12.88 -1.67
C GLU A 260 -10.88 -13.56 -2.04
N GLY A 261 -10.26 -13.17 -3.15
CA GLY A 261 -8.96 -13.69 -3.57
C GLY A 261 -7.83 -13.40 -2.59
N SER A 262 -7.93 -12.30 -1.82
CA SER A 262 -6.93 -11.92 -0.83
C SER A 262 -6.74 -12.94 0.29
N GLU A 263 -7.73 -13.79 0.56
CA GLU A 263 -7.64 -14.82 1.61
C GLU A 263 -6.50 -15.82 1.36
N SER A 264 -6.14 -16.04 0.09
CA SER A 264 -5.05 -16.93 -0.34
C SER A 264 -3.78 -16.20 -0.78
N ALA A 265 -3.83 -14.86 -0.82
CA ALA A 265 -2.72 -14.04 -1.25
C ALA A 265 -1.80 -13.69 -0.07
N GLN A 266 -0.51 -13.58 -0.33
CA GLN A 266 0.43 -12.96 0.63
C GLN A 266 0.52 -11.43 0.44
N LEU A 267 0.05 -10.93 -0.71
CA LEU A 267 0.09 -9.52 -1.08
C LEU A 267 -0.99 -9.22 -2.12
N VAL A 268 -1.71 -8.11 -1.94
CA VAL A 268 -2.62 -7.56 -2.95
C VAL A 268 -2.07 -6.26 -3.51
N VAL A 269 -2.10 -6.10 -4.83
CA VAL A 269 -1.63 -4.90 -5.53
C VAL A 269 -2.78 -4.32 -6.36
N VAL A 270 -3.04 -3.03 -6.21
CA VAL A 270 -4.07 -2.32 -6.98
C VAL A 270 -3.55 -0.97 -7.43
N GLY A 271 -4.07 -0.47 -8.55
CA GLY A 271 -3.88 0.93 -8.92
C GLY A 271 -4.56 1.85 -7.90
N SER A 272 -4.08 3.08 -7.72
CA SER A 272 -4.86 4.09 -6.97
C SER A 272 -6.18 4.43 -7.65
N HIS A 273 -6.25 4.32 -8.98
CA HIS A 273 -7.44 4.56 -9.78
C HIS A 273 -7.48 3.65 -10.98
N GLY A 274 -8.64 3.64 -11.62
CA GLY A 274 -8.91 2.86 -12.81
C GLY A 274 -9.56 3.65 -13.94
N ARG A 275 -10.26 2.92 -14.81
CA ARG A 275 -10.93 3.43 -16.03
C ARG A 275 -12.06 4.44 -15.80
N GLY A 276 -12.79 4.33 -14.69
CA GLY A 276 -14.04 5.07 -14.44
C GLY A 276 -13.92 6.35 -13.61
N GLY A 277 -12.70 6.83 -13.34
CA GLY A 277 -12.48 8.03 -12.51
C GLY A 277 -12.85 9.33 -13.23
N PHE A 278 -13.20 10.37 -12.46
CA PHE A 278 -13.33 11.74 -12.96
C PHE A 278 -12.04 12.52 -12.73
N ALA A 279 -11.83 13.60 -13.50
CA ALA A 279 -10.65 14.45 -13.35
C ALA A 279 -10.52 14.97 -11.90
N GLY A 280 -9.38 14.70 -11.26
CA GLY A 280 -9.11 15.09 -9.87
C GLY A 280 -9.47 14.04 -8.81
N MET A 281 -9.94 12.84 -9.19
CA MET A 281 -10.08 11.73 -8.25
C MET A 281 -8.71 11.32 -7.69
N LEU A 282 -8.64 11.07 -6.38
CA LEU A 282 -7.40 10.74 -5.65
C LEU A 282 -7.33 9.30 -5.11
N LEU A 283 -8.45 8.60 -4.93
CA LEU A 283 -8.48 7.14 -4.90
C LEU A 283 -9.78 6.62 -5.56
N GLY A 284 -9.69 5.53 -6.35
CA GLY A 284 -10.80 4.85 -7.02
C GLY A 284 -11.66 4.01 -6.06
N SER A 285 -12.91 3.74 -6.44
CA SER A 285 -13.86 2.97 -5.59
C SER A 285 -13.39 1.56 -5.29
N VAL A 286 -12.81 0.86 -6.28
CA VAL A 286 -12.25 -0.49 -6.12
C VAL A 286 -11.08 -0.48 -5.14
N SER A 287 -10.12 0.42 -5.35
CA SER A 287 -8.94 0.56 -4.49
C SER A 287 -9.33 0.96 -3.07
N THR A 288 -10.32 1.84 -2.91
CA THR A 288 -10.90 2.19 -1.61
C THR A 288 -11.46 0.95 -0.91
N ALA A 289 -12.33 0.19 -1.60
CA ALA A 289 -12.92 -1.02 -1.04
C ALA A 289 -11.86 -2.06 -0.64
N VAL A 290 -10.86 -2.28 -1.50
CA VAL A 290 -9.75 -3.23 -1.26
C VAL A 290 -8.94 -2.81 -0.04
N VAL A 291 -8.47 -1.56 0.03
CA VAL A 291 -7.63 -1.10 1.15
C VAL A 291 -8.42 -1.15 2.46
N HIS A 292 -9.74 -0.94 2.44
CA HIS A 292 -10.58 -1.04 3.63
C HIS A 292 -10.90 -2.48 4.07
N ALA A 293 -11.11 -3.41 3.14
CA ALA A 293 -11.64 -4.73 3.44
C ALA A 293 -10.57 -5.84 3.50
N VAL A 294 -9.48 -5.71 2.73
CA VAL A 294 -8.43 -6.72 2.67
C VAL A 294 -7.61 -6.73 3.96
N ARG A 295 -7.36 -7.94 4.48
CA ARG A 295 -6.59 -8.19 5.71
C ARG A 295 -5.10 -8.41 5.48
N THR A 296 -4.72 -8.80 4.26
CA THR A 296 -3.33 -8.96 3.85
C THR A 296 -2.68 -7.62 3.53
N PRO A 297 -1.34 -7.54 3.44
CA PRO A 297 -0.68 -6.36 2.91
C PRO A 297 -1.27 -5.92 1.57
N VAL A 298 -1.53 -4.62 1.43
CA VAL A 298 -2.01 -4.02 0.17
C VAL A 298 -1.03 -2.98 -0.30
N ILE A 299 -0.55 -3.08 -1.54
CA ILE A 299 0.17 -1.99 -2.22
C ILE A 299 -0.81 -1.26 -3.14
N VAL A 300 -0.93 0.05 -2.92
CA VAL A 300 -1.62 0.97 -3.82
C VAL A 300 -0.60 1.65 -4.71
N ALA A 301 -0.63 1.34 -6.01
CA ALA A 301 0.24 1.95 -7.00
C ALA A 301 -0.19 3.39 -7.27
N ARG A 302 0.76 4.32 -7.12
CA ARG A 302 0.57 5.74 -7.42
C ARG A 302 1.63 6.23 -8.40
N PRO A 303 1.23 7.02 -9.42
CA PRO A 303 2.21 7.69 -10.26
C PRO A 303 3.01 8.71 -9.43
N ARG A 304 4.26 8.93 -9.86
CA ARG A 304 5.12 10.01 -9.37
C ARG A 304 4.63 11.37 -9.85
#